data_AF-A0A2T4B153-F1
#
_entry.id   AF-A0A2T4B153-F1
#
_cell.length_a   1.000
_cell.length_b   1.000
_cell.length_c   1.000
_cell.angle_alpha   90.00
_cell.angle_beta   90.00
_cell.angle_gamma   90.00
#
_symmetry.space_group_name_H-M   'P 1'
#
loop_
_entity.id
_entity.type
_entity.pdbx_description
1 polymer ?
#
loop_
_entity_poly.entity_id
_entity_poly.type
_entity_poly.pdbx_seq_one_letter_code
_entity_poly.pdbx_strand_id
1 'polypeptide(L)'
;MFQPTALLLAAVALLVPGALAGEGVHLANCGPNVGSPITSVIAYYPDDSQSNVAPLSQNIAFASNPEGVVTWEGQAHTASFATGNTFTSHINSGSFSFGQYAGTGNNQQRQFACFRDNNRQLWRSTDAYACFSIYYCLDA
;
A
#
# COMPACT_ATOMS: atom_id res chain seq x y z
N MET A 1 -17.86 -57.69 16.39
CA MET A 1 -18.34 -56.39 16.90
C MET A 1 -17.26 -55.37 16.61
N PHE A 2 -17.50 -54.44 15.68
CA PHE A 2 -16.53 -53.45 15.21
C PHE A 2 -16.69 -52.15 16.00
N GLN A 3 -15.60 -51.63 16.55
CA GLN A 3 -15.55 -50.41 17.33
C GLN A 3 -15.05 -49.27 16.42
N PRO A 4 -15.81 -48.18 16.20
CA PRO A 4 -15.34 -47.09 15.37
C PRO A 4 -14.50 -46.10 16.20
N THR A 5 -13.28 -45.85 15.76
CA THR A 5 -12.37 -44.85 16.29
C THR A 5 -12.84 -43.47 15.86
N ALA A 6 -13.21 -42.61 16.82
CA ALA A 6 -13.58 -41.23 16.56
C ALA A 6 -12.32 -40.38 16.28
N LEU A 7 -12.18 -39.90 15.04
CA LEU A 7 -11.21 -38.87 14.66
C LEU A 7 -11.75 -37.50 15.08
N LEU A 8 -11.12 -36.90 16.10
CA LEU A 8 -11.34 -35.48 16.44
C LEU A 8 -10.68 -34.59 15.39
N LEU A 9 -11.49 -33.98 14.53
CA LEU A 9 -11.10 -32.87 13.67
C LEU A 9 -11.04 -31.58 14.53
N ALA A 10 -9.83 -31.14 14.88
CA ALA A 10 -9.63 -29.82 15.45
C ALA A 10 -9.78 -28.77 14.33
N ALA A 11 -10.91 -28.07 14.31
CA ALA A 11 -11.12 -26.92 13.45
C ALA A 11 -10.31 -25.74 13.99
N VAL A 12 -9.19 -25.41 13.33
CA VAL A 12 -8.48 -24.15 13.56
C VAL A 12 -9.33 -23.04 12.97
N ALA A 13 -10.05 -22.30 13.81
CA ALA A 13 -10.71 -21.07 13.39
C ALA A 13 -9.64 -20.03 13.07
N LEU A 14 -9.42 -19.76 11.78
CA LEU A 14 -8.73 -18.56 11.32
C LEU A 14 -9.56 -17.36 11.77
N LEU A 15 -9.10 -16.67 12.82
CA LEU A 15 -9.50 -15.30 13.09
C LEU A 15 -9.04 -14.48 11.88
N VAL A 16 -9.93 -14.28 10.91
CA VAL A 16 -9.77 -13.21 9.93
C VAL A 16 -10.05 -11.93 10.72
N PRO A 17 -9.06 -11.08 11.00
CA PRO A 17 -9.35 -9.78 11.58
C PRO A 17 -10.24 -9.07 10.56
N GLY A 18 -11.50 -8.85 10.92
CA GLY A 18 -12.34 -7.92 10.18
C GLY A 18 -11.68 -6.56 10.32
N ALA A 19 -10.95 -6.14 9.29
CA ALA A 19 -10.37 -4.81 9.23
C ALA A 19 -11.52 -3.80 9.30
N LEU A 20 -11.74 -3.23 10.49
CA LEU A 20 -12.12 -1.82 10.56
C LEU A 20 -11.10 -1.12 9.66
N ALA A 21 -11.54 -0.42 8.62
CA ALA A 21 -10.65 0.14 7.62
C ALA A 21 -9.60 1.01 8.32
N GLY A 22 -8.42 0.42 8.51
CA GLY A 22 -7.33 1.00 9.27
C GLY A 22 -6.69 2.10 8.46
N GLU A 23 -5.75 2.80 9.07
CA GLU A 23 -4.89 3.69 8.31
C GLU A 23 -4.13 2.90 7.22
N GLY A 24 -3.97 3.54 6.07
CA GLY A 24 -3.35 2.96 4.89
C GLY A 24 -2.36 3.92 4.25
N VAL A 25 -1.28 3.38 3.70
CA VAL A 25 -0.32 4.12 2.90
C VAL A 25 -0.23 3.50 1.51
N HIS A 26 -0.43 4.32 0.49
CA HIS A 26 -0.34 3.91 -0.90
C HIS A 26 0.96 4.40 -1.53
N LEU A 27 1.69 3.47 -2.15
CA LEU A 27 2.80 3.78 -3.05
C LEU A 27 2.22 3.90 -4.45
N ALA A 28 2.15 5.11 -4.97
CA ALA A 28 1.38 5.43 -6.15
C ALA A 28 2.23 6.02 -7.27
N ASN A 29 1.87 5.70 -8.49
CA ASN A 29 2.42 6.32 -9.69
C ASN A 29 1.37 7.22 -10.31
N CYS A 30 1.74 8.46 -10.63
CA CYS A 30 0.84 9.49 -11.11
C CYS A 30 1.20 9.96 -12.52
N GLY A 31 0.20 10.13 -13.37
CA GLY A 31 0.34 10.56 -14.75
C GLY A 31 -1.00 10.46 -15.49
N PRO A 32 -1.03 10.54 -16.83
CA PRO A 32 -2.27 10.38 -17.60
C PRO A 32 -2.91 8.99 -17.41
N ASN A 33 -2.09 7.95 -17.23
CA ASN A 33 -2.51 6.57 -16.97
C ASN A 33 -1.38 5.77 -16.28
N VAL A 34 -1.69 4.58 -15.77
CA VAL A 34 -0.73 3.70 -15.07
C VAL A 34 0.52 3.35 -15.91
N GLY A 35 0.38 3.22 -17.22
CA GLY A 35 1.48 2.87 -18.14
C GLY A 35 2.34 4.06 -18.58
N SER A 36 2.01 5.28 -18.14
CA SER A 36 2.77 6.50 -18.47
C SER A 36 2.88 7.42 -17.25
N PRO A 37 3.49 6.95 -16.15
CA PRO A 37 3.66 7.79 -14.97
C PRO A 37 4.71 8.88 -15.20
N ILE A 38 4.53 10.00 -14.51
CA ILE A 38 5.40 11.18 -14.53
C ILE A 38 6.06 11.35 -13.16
N THR A 39 5.33 11.06 -12.09
CA THR A 39 5.82 11.16 -10.71
C THR A 39 5.39 9.95 -9.90
N SER A 40 6.18 9.59 -8.89
CA SER A 40 5.79 8.63 -7.85
C SER A 40 5.55 9.36 -6.52
N VAL A 41 4.48 9.01 -5.84
CA VAL A 41 4.08 9.60 -4.56
C VAL A 41 3.77 8.52 -3.53
N ILE A 42 3.92 8.89 -2.27
CA ILE A 42 3.43 8.15 -1.11
C ILE A 42 2.23 8.92 -0.57
N ALA A 43 1.08 8.26 -0.50
CA ALA A 43 -0.19 8.86 -0.12
C ALA A 43 -0.72 8.20 1.16
N TYR A 44 -0.93 8.98 2.21
CA TYR A 44 -1.45 8.52 3.49
C TYR A 44 -2.97 8.73 3.60
N TYR A 45 -3.67 7.70 4.06
CA TYR A 45 -5.09 7.71 4.36
C TYR A 45 -5.30 7.32 5.82
N PRO A 46 -5.90 8.19 6.64
CA PRO A 46 -6.32 7.82 8.00
C PRO A 46 -7.36 6.69 8.02
N ASP A 47 -8.10 6.52 6.92
CA ASP A 47 -9.07 5.46 6.68
C ASP A 47 -8.88 4.97 5.23
N ASP A 48 -8.28 3.79 5.06
CA ASP A 48 -7.96 3.21 3.75
C ASP A 48 -9.22 2.91 2.90
N SER A 49 -10.39 2.75 3.52
CA SER A 49 -11.64 2.56 2.76
C SER A 49 -12.01 3.78 1.92
N GLN A 50 -11.43 4.94 2.23
CA GLN A 50 -11.59 6.19 1.48
C GLN A 50 -10.46 6.45 0.46
N SER A 51 -9.62 5.45 0.18
CA SER A 51 -8.50 5.54 -0.79
C SER A 51 -8.93 5.77 -2.25
N ASN A 52 -10.24 5.88 -2.53
CA ASN A 52 -10.81 6.28 -3.81
C ASN A 52 -11.06 7.81 -3.93
N VAL A 53 -10.70 8.57 -2.90
CA VAL A 53 -10.79 10.04 -2.86
C VAL A 53 -9.38 10.60 -2.72
N ALA A 54 -9.12 11.78 -3.28
CA ALA A 54 -7.83 12.43 -3.10
C ALA A 54 -7.58 12.71 -1.60
N PRO A 55 -6.43 12.32 -1.03
CA PRO A 55 -6.09 12.68 0.32
C PRO A 55 -5.77 14.17 0.39
N LEU A 56 -5.76 14.72 1.61
CA LEU A 56 -5.31 16.10 1.82
C LEU A 56 -3.87 16.26 1.31
N SER A 57 -3.53 17.43 0.76
CA SER A 57 -2.20 17.68 0.18
C SER A 57 -1.06 17.41 1.16
N GLN A 58 -1.26 17.68 2.45
CA GLN A 58 -0.28 17.40 3.51
C GLN A 58 -0.02 15.90 3.76
N ASN A 59 -0.89 15.02 3.25
CA ASN A 59 -0.79 13.56 3.32
C ASN A 59 -0.27 12.96 2.00
N ILE A 60 0.27 13.78 1.10
CA ILE A 60 0.93 13.35 -0.13
C ILE A 60 2.37 13.81 -0.05
N ALA A 61 3.30 12.90 -0.33
CA ALA A 61 4.71 13.22 -0.42
C ALA A 61 5.31 12.57 -1.67
N PHE A 62 6.19 13.28 -2.38
CA PHE A 62 6.91 12.69 -3.51
C PHE A 62 7.91 11.65 -3.03
N ALA A 63 7.98 10.53 -3.75
CA ALA A 63 8.89 9.42 -3.42
C ALA A 63 10.36 9.74 -3.76
N SER A 64 10.61 10.78 -4.57
CA SER A 64 11.93 11.24 -4.95
C SER A 64 12.04 12.76 -4.89
N ASN A 65 13.26 13.25 -4.71
CA ASN A 65 13.62 14.66 -4.86
C ASN A 65 14.91 14.76 -5.70
N PRO A 66 14.87 15.33 -6.93
CA PRO A 66 13.73 15.96 -7.59
C PRO A 66 12.58 14.99 -7.88
N GLU A 67 11.38 15.54 -8.11
CA GLU A 67 10.17 14.77 -8.39
C GLU A 67 10.33 13.95 -9.68
N GLY A 68 10.02 12.65 -9.60
CA GLY A 68 10.14 11.73 -10.72
C GLY A 68 9.50 10.38 -10.42
N VAL A 69 9.53 9.50 -11.42
CA VAL A 69 9.09 8.11 -11.26
C VAL A 69 10.21 7.32 -10.60
N VAL A 70 9.85 6.50 -9.61
CA VAL A 70 10.79 5.57 -8.97
C VAL A 70 10.46 4.13 -9.33
N THR A 71 11.47 3.27 -9.31
CA THR A 71 11.29 1.82 -9.26
C THR A 71 11.06 1.44 -7.80
N TRP A 72 9.87 0.96 -7.47
CA TRP A 72 9.51 0.62 -6.08
C TRP A 72 10.29 -0.60 -5.60
N GLU A 73 10.42 -1.62 -6.44
CA GLU A 73 10.96 -2.92 -6.09
C GLU A 73 12.48 -2.89 -5.90
N GLY A 74 12.95 -3.49 -4.81
CA GLY A 74 14.36 -3.67 -4.50
C GLY A 74 15.07 -2.41 -3.99
N GLN A 75 14.35 -1.32 -3.75
CA GLN A 75 14.88 -0.07 -3.19
C GLN A 75 14.01 0.44 -2.05
N ALA A 76 14.65 1.11 -1.10
CA ALA A 76 13.93 1.85 -0.07
C ALA A 76 13.66 3.28 -0.55
N HIS A 77 12.43 3.75 -0.37
CA HIS A 77 12.04 5.13 -0.70
C HIS A 77 11.51 5.81 0.54
N THR A 78 12.10 6.94 0.90
CA THR A 78 11.68 7.75 2.05
C THR A 78 11.04 9.04 1.54
N ALA A 79 9.79 9.27 1.90
CA ALA A 79 9.07 10.49 1.59
C ALA A 79 8.73 11.24 2.88
N SER A 80 8.87 12.56 2.85
CA SER A 80 8.52 13.44 3.99
C SER A 80 7.23 14.17 3.69
N PHE A 81 6.23 13.97 4.54
CA PHE A 81 4.96 14.70 4.49
C PHE A 81 5.14 16.13 5.00
N ALA A 82 4.25 17.04 4.58
CA ALA A 82 4.28 18.43 5.03
C ALA A 82 4.06 18.58 6.55
N THR A 83 3.48 17.56 7.19
CA THR A 83 3.30 17.47 8.64
C THR A 83 4.60 17.18 9.40
N GLY A 84 5.70 16.85 8.70
CA GLY A 84 6.98 16.47 9.28
C GLY A 84 7.15 14.97 9.53
N ASN A 85 6.08 14.18 9.39
CA ASN A 85 6.17 12.73 9.43
C ASN A 85 6.87 12.21 8.17
N THR A 86 7.64 11.14 8.32
CA THR A 86 8.25 10.44 7.19
C THR A 86 7.69 9.03 7.08
N PHE A 87 7.61 8.53 5.85
CA PHE A 87 7.33 7.14 5.58
C PHE A 87 8.44 6.57 4.70
N THR A 88 8.96 5.41 5.09
CA THR A 88 9.95 4.66 4.31
C THR A 88 9.34 3.35 3.85
N SER A 89 9.25 3.15 2.54
CA SER A 89 8.85 1.87 1.95
C SER A 89 10.05 0.98 1.71
N HIS A 90 9.90 -0.32 1.91
CA HIS A 90 10.87 -1.38 1.62
C HIS A 90 10.17 -2.49 0.82
N ILE A 91 10.03 -2.30 -0.50
CA ILE A 91 9.48 -3.33 -1.38
C ILE A 91 10.61 -4.25 -1.81
N ASN A 92 10.43 -5.55 -1.62
CA ASN A 92 11.39 -6.56 -2.03
C ASN A 92 11.60 -6.52 -3.55
N SER A 93 12.78 -6.92 -4.00
CA SER A 93 13.00 -7.11 -5.44
C SER A 93 12.15 -8.28 -5.95
N GLY A 94 11.66 -8.17 -7.19
CA GLY A 94 10.91 -9.24 -7.84
C GLY A 94 9.64 -8.75 -8.51
N SER A 95 8.73 -9.69 -8.77
CA SER A 95 7.41 -9.43 -9.34
C SER A 95 6.36 -10.05 -8.43
N PHE A 96 5.30 -9.30 -8.16
CA PHE A 96 4.25 -9.68 -7.23
C PHE A 96 2.89 -9.73 -7.94
N SER A 97 2.07 -10.71 -7.59
CA SER A 97 0.67 -10.79 -8.01
C SER A 97 -0.21 -9.93 -7.10
N PHE A 98 -1.40 -9.53 -7.55
CA PHE A 98 -2.33 -8.75 -6.73
C PHE A 98 -2.60 -9.41 -5.36
N GLY A 99 -2.53 -8.62 -4.29
CA GLY A 99 -2.72 -9.07 -2.91
C GLY A 99 -1.52 -9.83 -2.33
N GLN A 100 -0.47 -10.09 -3.12
CA GLN A 100 0.73 -10.74 -2.62
C GLN A 100 1.53 -9.75 -1.75
N TYR A 101 2.00 -10.25 -0.60
CA TYR A 101 2.95 -9.53 0.23
C TYR A 101 4.22 -9.20 -0.56
N ALA A 102 4.59 -7.93 -0.56
CA ALA A 102 5.67 -7.38 -1.35
C ALA A 102 6.80 -6.79 -0.49
N GLY A 103 6.56 -6.54 0.79
CA GLY A 103 7.57 -5.98 1.68
C GLY A 103 6.93 -5.23 2.85
N THR A 104 7.67 -4.29 3.41
CA THR A 104 7.23 -3.52 4.57
C THR A 104 7.28 -2.03 4.29
N GLY A 105 6.62 -1.26 5.15
CA GLY A 105 6.81 0.17 5.26
C GLY A 105 6.88 0.55 6.72
N ASN A 106 7.42 1.72 7.03
CA ASN A 106 7.43 2.21 8.40
C ASN A 106 7.42 3.74 8.42
N ASN A 107 6.88 4.29 9.50
CA ASN A 107 7.13 5.66 9.90
C ASN A 107 7.91 5.63 11.24
N GLN A 108 7.97 6.75 11.95
CA GLN A 108 8.64 6.83 13.26
C GLN A 108 7.90 6.09 14.39
N GLN A 109 6.65 5.71 14.18
CA GLN A 109 5.73 5.23 15.22
C GLN A 109 5.33 3.77 15.02
N ARG A 110 5.24 3.31 13.77
CA ARG A 110 4.60 2.05 13.38
C ARG A 110 5.27 1.40 12.18
N GLN A 111 5.00 0.10 12.05
CA GLN A 111 5.38 -0.72 10.90
C GLN A 111 4.13 -1.16 10.15
N PHE A 112 4.26 -1.27 8.84
CA PHE A 112 3.19 -1.62 7.91
C PHE A 112 3.62 -2.82 7.08
N ALA A 113 2.65 -3.68 6.74
CA ALA A 113 2.83 -4.73 5.74
C ALA A 113 2.34 -4.22 4.38
N CYS A 114 3.19 -4.31 3.36
CA CYS A 114 2.90 -3.81 2.02
C CYS A 114 2.58 -4.95 1.05
N PHE A 115 1.55 -4.75 0.24
CA PHE A 115 1.01 -5.72 -0.70
C PHE A 115 0.86 -5.09 -2.08
N ARG A 116 1.01 -5.91 -3.13
CA ARG A 116 0.80 -5.45 -4.50
C ARG A 116 -0.67 -5.13 -4.75
N ASP A 117 -0.94 -3.91 -5.21
CA ASP A 117 -2.28 -3.51 -5.64
C ASP A 117 -2.53 -3.87 -7.11
N ASN A 118 -3.77 -3.74 -7.57
CA ASN A 118 -4.21 -4.03 -8.93
C ASN A 118 -4.11 -2.81 -9.87
N ASN A 119 -3.31 -1.80 -9.51
CA ASN A 119 -3.20 -0.54 -10.26
C ASN A 119 -4.49 0.27 -10.35
N ARG A 120 -5.42 0.12 -9.39
CA ARG A 120 -6.62 0.96 -9.33
C ARG A 120 -6.27 2.44 -9.23
N GLN A 121 -7.11 3.27 -9.84
CA GLN A 121 -7.04 4.72 -9.67
C GLN A 121 -7.41 5.04 -8.21
N LEU A 122 -6.56 5.82 -7.54
CA LEU A 122 -6.84 6.39 -6.23
C LEU A 122 -7.63 7.69 -6.40
N TRP A 123 -7.07 8.65 -7.14
CA TRP A 123 -7.74 9.90 -7.47
C TRP A 123 -7.30 10.45 -8.83
N ARG A 124 -8.08 11.42 -9.34
CA ARG A 124 -7.81 12.17 -10.55
C ARG A 124 -7.91 13.66 -10.25
N SER A 125 -6.84 14.40 -10.50
CA SER A 125 -6.80 15.87 -10.35
C SER A 125 -7.16 16.57 -11.67
N THR A 126 -6.68 16.02 -12.79
CA THR A 126 -6.98 16.49 -14.14
C THR A 126 -7.05 15.30 -15.12
N ASP A 127 -7.47 15.54 -16.36
CA ASP A 127 -7.42 14.50 -17.41
C ASP A 127 -5.99 14.00 -17.67
N ALA A 128 -4.99 14.86 -17.48
CA ALA A 128 -3.58 14.51 -17.65
C ALA A 128 -2.91 13.98 -16.37
N TYR A 129 -3.59 14.01 -15.21
CA TYR A 129 -2.98 13.66 -13.94
C TYR A 129 -3.95 12.90 -13.02
N ALA A 130 -3.74 11.59 -12.96
CA ALA A 130 -4.36 10.67 -12.02
C ALA A 130 -3.29 9.81 -11.34
N CYS A 131 -3.54 9.41 -10.10
CA CYS A 131 -2.63 8.58 -9.32
C CYS A 131 -3.21 7.17 -9.17
N PHE A 132 -2.37 6.18 -9.41
CA PHE A 132 -2.71 4.76 -9.41
C PHE A 132 -1.90 4.04 -8.33
N SER A 133 -2.58 3.23 -7.53
CA SER A 133 -1.95 2.46 -6.46
C SER A 133 -1.10 1.34 -7.03
N ILE A 134 0.20 1.34 -6.76
CA ILE A 134 1.09 0.23 -7.12
C ILE A 134 1.18 -0.74 -5.94
N TYR A 135 1.37 -0.21 -4.74
CA TYR A 135 1.33 -0.97 -3.50
C TYR A 135 0.45 -0.27 -2.48
N TYR A 136 -0.17 -1.05 -1.60
CA TYR A 136 -0.85 -0.56 -0.42
C TYR A 136 -0.20 -1.18 0.82
N CYS A 137 -0.06 -0.38 1.87
CA CYS A 137 0.57 -0.78 3.11
C CYS A 137 -0.42 -0.54 4.25
N LEU A 138 -0.71 -1.59 5.01
CA LEU A 138 -1.68 -1.57 6.11
C LEU A 138 -0.96 -1.82 7.44
N ASP A 139 -1.53 -1.29 8.53
CA ASP A 139 -1.03 -1.56 9.89
C ASP A 139 -0.98 -3.08 10.12
N ALA A 140 0.13 -3.57 10.68
CA ALA A 140 0.49 -4.99 10.76
C ALA A 140 0.13 -5.62 12.12
#